data_AF-A0A1V4VKH4-F1
#
_entry.id   AF-A0A1V4VKH4-F1
#
_cell.length_a   1.000
_cell.length_b   1.000
_cell.length_c   1.000
_cell.angle_alpha   90.00
_cell.angle_beta   90.00
_cell.angle_gamma   90.00
#
_symmetry.space_group_name_H-M   'P 1'
#
loop_
_entity.id
_entity.type
_entity.pdbx_description
1 polymer ?
#
loop_
_entity_poly.entity_id
_entity_poly.type
_entity_poly.pdbx_seq_one_letter_code
_entity_poly.pdbx_strand_id
1 'polypeptide(L)'
;MKRVIVFVVVLTMFTISVPWLRTVHAEQASQDQPVISVVFKIGVPYYVVNLQTPGVKMDVSPFIQNDRTYVPVRFLGNALGVSNENITWDDDSQMATIKGAGATLQMTIGNLWMNVNGDKHGQAMDVTPVLMSSPTWRTFLPARYVAEGLKFQVTWDEATQTVVCWPAGTPEPDVRVAANWLSWQKEEAVTGTSTLNNYQIPINTSLRIDWGIKPNDPNHCEMYLWLDITKEGSWNEAEAILSQGLDNQTVSELMDYARQKTDINQKLPGRYWNSSNGKSSRVSSNFGDTVINITIWSVPQPANIISGN
;
A
#
# COMPACT_ATOMS: atom_id res chain seq x y z
N MET A 1 86.10 34.35 -9.50
CA MET A 1 84.98 33.86 -10.34
C MET A 1 84.38 32.62 -9.69
N LYS A 2 83.15 32.72 -9.19
CA LYS A 2 82.13 31.67 -9.05
C LYS A 2 80.93 32.31 -8.35
N ARG A 3 79.88 32.58 -9.11
CA ARG A 3 78.59 33.11 -8.62
C ARG A 3 77.79 31.93 -8.08
N VAL A 4 77.33 32.01 -6.84
CA VAL A 4 76.30 31.10 -6.30
C VAL A 4 74.97 31.84 -6.43
N ILE A 5 74.10 31.33 -7.29
CA ILE A 5 72.73 31.81 -7.48
C ILE A 5 71.85 30.99 -6.53
N VAL A 6 71.20 31.66 -5.57
CA VAL A 6 70.14 31.08 -4.75
C VAL A 6 68.84 31.18 -5.53
N PHE A 7 68.24 30.05 -5.89
CA PHE A 7 66.87 29.99 -6.40
C PHE A 7 65.91 29.87 -5.21
N VAL A 8 65.19 30.95 -4.90
CA VAL A 8 63.99 30.89 -4.05
C VAL A 8 62.81 30.67 -4.98
N VAL A 9 62.28 29.45 -4.99
CA VAL A 9 61.00 29.15 -5.66
C VAL A 9 59.89 29.61 -4.73
N VAL A 10 59.31 30.79 -5.00
CA VAL A 10 58.06 31.23 -4.37
C VAL A 10 56.91 30.56 -5.13
N LEU A 11 56.43 29.43 -4.61
CA LEU A 11 55.26 28.74 -5.12
C LEU A 11 54.01 29.55 -4.72
N THR A 12 53.55 30.42 -5.62
CA THR A 12 52.26 31.10 -5.45
C THR A 12 51.15 30.11 -5.78
N MET A 13 50.47 29.61 -4.74
CA MET A 13 49.22 28.84 -4.89
C MET A 13 48.15 29.75 -5.51
N PHE A 14 47.98 29.65 -6.83
CA PHE A 14 46.75 30.06 -7.49
C PHE A 14 45.64 29.10 -7.04
N THR A 15 44.75 29.55 -6.17
CA THR A 15 43.47 28.87 -5.94
C THR A 15 42.64 29.03 -7.21
N ILE A 16 42.67 28.01 -8.07
CA ILE A 16 41.74 27.92 -9.18
C ILE A 16 40.37 27.68 -8.54
N SER A 17 39.56 28.74 -8.41
CA SER A 17 38.15 28.61 -8.05
C SER A 17 37.45 27.92 -9.21
N VAL A 18 37.28 26.61 -9.08
CA VAL A 18 36.67 25.72 -10.06
C VAL A 18 35.14 25.84 -9.96
N PRO A 19 34.44 26.62 -10.80
CA PRO A 19 33.01 26.90 -10.60
C PRO A 19 32.11 25.69 -10.91
N TRP A 20 32.68 24.60 -11.45
CA TRP A 20 31.98 23.36 -11.77
C TRP A 20 32.04 22.30 -10.66
N LEU A 21 32.69 22.60 -9.53
CA LEU A 21 32.75 21.74 -8.34
C LEU A 21 31.80 22.25 -7.23
N ARG A 22 30.63 22.76 -7.63
CA ARG A 22 29.49 22.79 -6.71
C ARG A 22 28.91 21.39 -6.68
N THR A 23 29.04 20.69 -5.57
CA THR A 23 28.12 19.61 -5.23
C THR A 23 26.71 20.16 -5.37
N VAL A 24 25.98 19.67 -6.37
CA VAL A 24 24.52 19.76 -6.38
C VAL A 24 24.08 19.01 -5.13
N HIS A 25 23.97 19.73 -4.02
CA HIS A 25 23.07 19.32 -2.97
C HIS A 25 21.72 19.32 -3.66
N ALA A 26 21.07 18.16 -3.72
CA ALA A 26 19.68 18.09 -4.11
C ALA A 26 18.95 19.09 -3.21
N GLU A 27 18.61 20.23 -3.80
CA GLU A 27 17.88 21.30 -3.16
C GLU A 27 16.55 20.66 -2.78
N GLN A 28 16.38 20.39 -1.49
CA GLN A 28 15.12 19.92 -0.94
C GLN A 28 14.07 20.89 -1.45
N ALA A 29 13.09 20.40 -2.23
CA ALA A 29 11.95 21.19 -2.67
C ALA A 29 11.46 22.00 -1.46
N SER A 30 11.46 23.32 -1.61
CA SER A 30 11.22 24.29 -0.54
C SER A 30 9.97 23.91 0.27
N GLN A 31 10.16 23.46 1.51
CA GLN A 31 9.06 23.06 2.41
C GLN A 31 8.12 24.21 2.81
N ASP A 32 8.39 25.44 2.36
CA ASP A 32 7.58 26.63 2.65
C ASP A 32 6.55 26.98 1.56
N GLN A 33 6.52 26.26 0.43
CA GLN A 33 5.50 26.50 -0.60
C GLN A 33 4.24 25.67 -0.32
N PRO A 34 3.04 26.27 -0.41
CA PRO A 34 1.80 25.54 -0.22
C PRO A 34 1.68 24.43 -1.28
N VAL A 35 1.23 23.24 -0.85
CA VAL A 35 0.93 22.13 -1.75
C VAL A 35 -0.39 22.43 -2.47
N ILE A 36 -0.34 22.55 -3.78
CA ILE A 36 -1.47 22.82 -4.68
C ILE A 36 -1.96 21.51 -5.32
N SER A 37 -1.04 20.61 -5.68
CA SER A 37 -1.39 19.33 -6.33
C SER A 37 -0.34 18.27 -6.05
N VAL A 38 -0.77 17.03 -5.88
CA VAL A 38 0.08 15.84 -5.79
C VAL A 38 -0.45 14.80 -6.77
N VAL A 39 0.44 14.19 -7.55
CA VAL A 39 0.07 13.15 -8.52
C VAL A 39 0.96 11.93 -8.34
N PHE A 40 0.32 10.79 -8.05
CA PHE A 40 0.94 9.47 -8.04
C PHE A 40 0.43 8.65 -9.22
N LYS A 41 1.28 7.85 -9.86
CA LYS A 41 0.88 6.89 -10.90
C LYS A 41 1.19 5.47 -10.44
N ILE A 42 0.25 4.55 -10.66
CA ILE A 42 0.45 3.13 -10.33
C ILE A 42 1.64 2.57 -11.10
N GLY A 43 2.47 1.77 -10.43
CA GLY A 43 3.65 1.14 -11.03
C GLY A 43 4.83 2.09 -11.29
N VAL A 44 4.68 3.41 -11.09
CA VAL A 44 5.75 4.38 -11.36
C VAL A 44 6.40 4.86 -10.06
N PRO A 45 7.74 4.75 -9.90
CA PRO A 45 8.43 5.12 -8.66
C PRO A 45 8.72 6.63 -8.59
N TYR A 46 7.80 7.45 -9.09
CA TYR A 46 7.87 8.90 -9.06
C TYR A 46 6.51 9.51 -8.72
N TYR A 47 6.52 10.66 -8.05
CA TYR A 47 5.34 11.49 -7.87
C TYR A 47 5.67 12.94 -8.24
N VAL A 48 4.65 13.71 -8.57
CA VAL A 48 4.77 15.12 -8.95
C VAL A 48 4.06 15.98 -7.93
N VAL A 49 4.72 17.03 -7.45
CA VAL A 49 4.14 18.06 -6.57
C VAL A 49 4.06 19.37 -7.33
N ASN A 50 2.93 20.07 -7.20
CA ASN A 50 2.69 21.39 -7.80
C ASN A 50 2.98 21.46 -9.30
N LEU A 51 2.73 20.34 -10.02
CA LEU A 51 3.00 20.17 -11.46
C LEU A 51 4.48 20.37 -11.85
N GLN A 52 5.40 20.40 -10.88
CA GLN A 52 6.82 20.62 -11.11
C GLN A 52 7.50 19.31 -11.50
N THR A 53 8.15 19.33 -12.66
CA THR A 53 8.92 18.19 -13.20
C THR A 53 10.40 18.58 -13.37
N PRO A 54 11.37 17.65 -13.18
CA PRO A 54 11.19 16.24 -12.87
C PRO A 54 10.57 16.02 -11.48
N GLY A 55 9.73 14.99 -11.38
CA GLY A 55 9.10 14.63 -10.11
C GLY A 55 10.09 14.05 -9.09
N VAL A 56 9.59 13.74 -7.90
CA VAL A 56 10.38 13.16 -6.81
C VAL A 56 10.36 11.64 -6.91
N LYS A 57 11.54 11.03 -6.82
CA LYS A 57 11.71 9.56 -6.85
C LYS A 57 11.31 8.92 -5.52
N MET A 58 10.60 7.81 -5.60
CA MET A 58 10.30 6.90 -4.49
C MET A 58 11.18 5.64 -4.57
N ASP A 59 11.28 4.92 -3.46
CA ASP A 59 12.00 3.64 -3.43
C ASP A 59 11.13 2.45 -3.86
N VAL A 60 9.81 2.56 -3.75
CA VAL A 60 8.85 1.58 -4.24
C VAL A 60 7.65 2.30 -4.87
N SER A 61 7.18 1.80 -6.01
CA SER A 61 6.04 2.37 -6.73
C SER A 61 4.72 2.20 -5.97
N PRO A 62 3.74 3.09 -6.18
CA PRO A 62 2.37 2.89 -5.74
C PRO A 62 1.74 1.67 -6.39
N PHE A 63 0.85 0.99 -5.68
CA PHE A 63 0.11 -0.17 -6.18
C PHE A 63 -1.37 -0.09 -5.78
N ILE A 64 -2.19 -0.92 -6.42
CA ILE A 64 -3.59 -1.10 -6.05
C ILE A 64 -3.73 -2.45 -5.34
N GLN A 65 -4.39 -2.44 -4.19
CA GLN A 65 -4.84 -3.63 -3.48
C GLN A 65 -6.18 -3.32 -2.82
N ASN A 66 -7.13 -4.26 -2.83
CA ASN A 66 -8.48 -4.06 -2.29
C ASN A 66 -9.14 -2.77 -2.82
N ASP A 67 -8.98 -2.48 -4.11
CA ASP A 67 -9.49 -1.28 -4.80
C ASP A 67 -9.04 0.05 -4.19
N ARG A 68 -7.88 0.06 -3.52
CA ARG A 68 -7.28 1.25 -2.92
C ARG A 68 -5.83 1.39 -3.36
N THR A 69 -5.42 2.63 -3.63
CA THR A 69 -4.03 2.94 -3.94
C THR A 69 -3.22 3.06 -2.65
N TYR A 70 -2.16 2.28 -2.58
CA TYR A 70 -1.19 2.28 -1.49
C TYR A 70 0.08 3.00 -1.92
N VAL A 71 0.58 3.87 -1.04
CA VAL A 71 1.81 4.65 -1.25
C VAL A 71 2.70 4.50 -0.02
N PRO A 72 4.04 4.42 -0.17
CA PRO A 72 4.91 4.30 1.00
C PRO A 72 4.79 5.55 1.87
N VAL A 73 4.60 5.35 3.18
CA VAL A 73 4.16 6.37 4.14
C VAL A 73 4.96 7.67 4.08
N ARG A 74 6.29 7.55 3.97
CA ARG A 74 7.18 8.72 3.96
C ARG A 74 6.97 9.58 2.73
N PHE A 75 6.86 8.99 1.55
CA PHE A 75 6.65 9.74 0.31
C PHE A 75 5.24 10.32 0.25
N LEU A 76 4.24 9.60 0.75
CA LEU A 76 2.88 10.10 0.85
C LEU A 76 2.79 11.34 1.76
N GLY A 77 3.35 11.28 2.97
CA GLY A 77 3.38 12.42 3.88
C GLY A 77 4.18 13.60 3.32
N ASN A 78 5.39 13.34 2.79
CA ASN A 78 6.23 14.37 2.19
C ASN A 78 5.54 15.08 1.02
N ALA A 79 4.88 14.33 0.14
CA ALA A 79 4.14 14.90 -0.99
C ALA A 79 3.00 15.82 -0.54
N LEU A 80 2.38 15.50 0.61
CA LEU A 80 1.30 16.28 1.22
C LEU A 80 1.82 17.40 2.15
N GLY A 81 3.12 17.72 2.09
CA GLY A 81 3.73 18.84 2.81
C GLY A 81 4.11 18.54 4.25
N VAL A 82 4.18 17.27 4.65
CA VAL A 82 4.66 16.86 5.98
C VAL A 82 6.16 16.64 5.94
N SER A 83 6.90 17.20 6.89
CA SER A 83 8.36 17.01 6.98
C SER A 83 8.74 15.63 7.53
N ASN A 84 9.95 15.16 7.26
CA ASN A 84 10.39 13.83 7.67
C ASN A 84 10.35 13.65 9.20
N GLU A 85 10.67 14.70 9.98
CA GLU A 85 10.60 14.65 11.45
C GLU A 85 9.16 14.49 11.99
N ASN A 86 8.16 14.77 11.17
CA ASN A 86 6.74 14.65 11.48
C ASN A 86 6.12 13.35 10.95
N ILE A 87 6.93 12.44 10.41
CA ILE A 87 6.51 11.11 9.96
C ILE A 87 7.29 10.07 10.77
N THR A 88 6.62 9.44 11.74
CA THR A 88 7.25 8.50 12.67
C THR A 88 6.64 7.11 12.59
N TRP A 89 7.45 6.11 12.93
CA TRP A 89 7.06 4.72 13.06
C TRP A 89 7.33 4.25 14.48
N ASP A 90 6.36 3.60 15.09
CA ASP A 90 6.47 2.92 16.38
C ASP A 90 6.42 1.40 16.12
N ASP A 91 7.51 0.70 16.43
CA ASP A 91 7.65 -0.72 16.10
C ASP A 91 6.87 -1.62 17.07
N ASP A 92 6.77 -1.23 18.34
CA ASP A 92 6.06 -2.02 19.36
C ASP A 92 4.56 -2.11 19.06
N SER A 93 3.98 -0.98 18.63
CA SER A 93 2.57 -0.87 18.28
C SER A 93 2.28 -1.01 16.79
N GLN A 94 3.33 -1.19 15.97
CA GLN A 94 3.25 -1.24 14.49
C GLN A 94 2.42 -0.06 13.94
N MET A 95 2.75 1.15 14.39
CA MET A 95 1.95 2.36 14.15
C MET A 95 2.72 3.43 13.38
N ALA A 96 2.16 3.85 12.26
CA ALA A 96 2.60 5.05 11.56
C ALA A 96 1.89 6.29 12.11
N THR A 97 2.64 7.34 12.41
CA THR A 97 2.12 8.65 12.81
C THR A 97 2.56 9.72 11.81
N ILE A 98 1.61 10.52 11.32
CA ILE A 98 1.85 11.63 10.38
C ILE A 98 1.29 12.91 11.02
N LYS A 99 2.15 13.90 11.28
CA LYS A 99 1.77 15.19 11.87
C LYS A 99 1.79 16.29 10.82
N GLY A 100 0.67 16.51 10.14
CA GLY A 100 0.51 17.66 9.24
C GLY A 100 0.14 18.94 9.98
N ALA A 101 0.08 20.05 9.25
CA ALA A 101 -0.15 21.38 9.81
C ALA A 101 -1.49 21.52 10.59
N GLY A 102 -2.52 20.75 10.21
CA GLY A 102 -3.85 20.82 10.84
C GLY A 102 -4.40 19.50 11.39
N ALA A 103 -3.64 18.40 11.25
CA ALA A 103 -4.08 17.09 11.70
C ALA A 103 -2.90 16.18 12.04
N THR A 104 -3.07 15.38 13.09
CA THR A 104 -2.23 14.21 13.38
C THR A 104 -3.02 12.96 13.05
N LEU A 105 -2.47 12.13 12.16
CA LEU A 105 -3.03 10.85 11.78
C LEU A 105 -2.21 9.73 12.40
N GLN A 106 -2.87 8.74 12.99
CA GLN A 106 -2.22 7.52 13.47
C GLN A 106 -2.92 6.30 12.88
N MET A 107 -2.13 5.43 12.27
CA MET A 107 -2.60 4.27 11.52
C MET A 107 -1.78 3.05 11.91
N THR A 108 -2.44 2.03 12.46
CA THR A 108 -1.82 0.78 12.90
C THR A 108 -1.96 -0.29 11.82
N ILE A 109 -0.90 -1.07 11.57
CA ILE A 109 -0.95 -2.20 10.63
C ILE A 109 -2.10 -3.13 11.00
N GLY A 110 -2.92 -3.48 10.00
CA GLY A 110 -4.05 -4.37 10.18
C GLY A 110 -5.26 -3.80 10.91
N ASN A 111 -5.26 -2.50 11.25
CA ASN A 111 -6.41 -1.85 11.87
C ASN A 111 -7.20 -1.04 10.84
N LEU A 112 -8.52 -1.24 10.81
CA LEU A 112 -9.46 -0.49 9.99
C LEU A 112 -9.80 0.89 10.55
N TRP A 113 -9.31 1.25 11.73
CA TRP A 113 -9.56 2.54 12.36
C TRP A 113 -8.30 3.40 12.35
N MET A 114 -8.41 4.58 11.75
CA MET A 114 -7.40 5.62 11.80
C MET A 114 -7.75 6.60 12.93
N ASN A 115 -6.80 6.89 13.82
CA ASN A 115 -6.98 7.97 14.78
C ASN A 115 -6.68 9.31 14.12
N VAL A 116 -7.56 10.30 14.30
CA VAL A 116 -7.35 11.69 13.86
C VAL A 116 -7.38 12.60 15.08
N ASN A 117 -6.29 13.32 15.34
CA ASN A 117 -6.18 14.30 16.44
C ASN A 117 -6.52 13.74 17.85
N GLY A 118 -6.22 12.46 18.10
CA GLY A 118 -6.51 11.82 19.39
C GLY A 118 -7.96 11.39 19.56
N ASP A 119 -8.79 11.41 18.51
CA ASP A 119 -10.18 10.97 18.58
C ASP A 119 -10.28 9.49 18.98
N LYS A 120 -10.93 9.24 20.11
CA LYS A 120 -11.11 7.90 20.69
C LYS A 120 -12.01 7.00 19.83
N HIS A 121 -12.86 7.57 18.97
CA HIS A 121 -13.72 6.81 18.07
C HIS A 121 -13.02 6.48 16.75
N GLY A 122 -12.06 7.31 16.32
CA GLY A 122 -11.34 7.16 15.07
C GLY A 122 -12.22 7.34 13.82
N GLN A 123 -11.58 7.40 12.67
CA GLN A 123 -12.20 7.34 11.36
C GLN A 123 -12.14 5.90 10.84
N ALA A 124 -13.29 5.33 10.50
CA ALA A 124 -13.35 4.02 9.85
C ALA A 124 -12.77 4.09 8.43
N MET A 125 -11.98 3.08 8.10
CA MET A 125 -11.45 2.79 6.77
C MET A 125 -12.04 1.49 6.26
N ASP A 126 -12.03 1.32 4.94
CA ASP A 126 -12.45 0.08 4.27
C ASP A 126 -11.30 -0.87 3.93
N VAL A 127 -10.07 -0.43 4.22
CA VAL A 127 -8.84 -1.22 4.08
C VAL A 127 -7.87 -0.86 5.20
N THR A 128 -6.95 -1.76 5.50
CA THR A 128 -5.94 -1.55 6.56
C THR A 128 -4.64 -0.98 5.99
N PRO A 129 -3.82 -0.30 6.81
CA PRO A 129 -2.40 -0.12 6.55
C PRO A 129 -1.70 -1.46 6.34
N VAL A 130 -0.67 -1.48 5.49
CA VAL A 130 0.05 -2.69 5.11
C VAL A 130 1.55 -2.51 5.31
N LEU A 131 2.18 -3.53 5.90
CA LEU A 131 3.63 -3.65 5.95
C LEU A 131 4.08 -4.62 4.85
N MET A 132 4.77 -4.10 3.85
CA MET A 132 5.53 -4.92 2.90
C MET A 132 6.72 -5.51 3.65
N SER A 133 6.88 -6.83 3.62
CA SER A 133 7.94 -7.57 4.31
C SER A 133 9.05 -8.05 3.37
N SER A 134 8.79 -8.08 2.06
CA SER A 134 9.73 -8.50 1.00
C SER A 134 9.45 -7.71 -0.29
N PRO A 135 10.47 -7.31 -1.09
CA PRO A 135 11.91 -7.50 -0.85
C PRO A 135 12.49 -6.50 0.17
N THR A 136 11.73 -5.46 0.55
CA THR A 136 12.16 -4.48 1.55
C THR A 136 11.02 -4.14 2.50
N TRP A 137 11.37 -3.85 3.76
CA TRP A 137 10.40 -3.47 4.78
C TRP A 137 9.91 -2.05 4.56
N ARG A 138 8.64 -1.90 4.17
CA ARG A 138 8.01 -0.60 3.91
C ARG A 138 6.56 -0.59 4.37
N THR A 139 6.20 0.44 5.13
CA THR A 139 4.81 0.71 5.50
C THR A 139 4.14 1.48 4.38
N PHE A 140 3.03 0.95 3.90
CA PHE A 140 2.15 1.56 2.92
C PHE A 140 0.82 1.93 3.55
N LEU A 141 0.34 3.11 3.20
CA LEU A 141 -0.95 3.61 3.65
C LEU A 141 -1.87 3.85 2.45
N PRO A 142 -3.19 3.70 2.60
CA PRO A 142 -4.13 4.07 1.56
C PRO A 142 -4.10 5.59 1.35
N ALA A 143 -3.77 6.01 0.12
CA ALA A 143 -3.51 7.42 -0.21
C ALA A 143 -4.69 8.34 0.13
N ARG A 144 -5.92 7.88 -0.12
CA ARG A 144 -7.15 8.62 0.13
C ARG A 144 -7.30 9.01 1.60
N TYR A 145 -7.20 8.05 2.52
CA TYR A 145 -7.42 8.30 3.95
C TYR A 145 -6.39 9.26 4.53
N VAL A 146 -5.12 9.13 4.12
CA VAL A 146 -4.06 10.05 4.56
C VAL A 146 -4.30 11.45 4.01
N ALA A 147 -4.58 11.58 2.70
CA ALA A 147 -4.81 12.88 2.09
C ALA A 147 -6.05 13.59 2.68
N GLU A 148 -7.18 12.91 2.78
CA GLU A 148 -8.42 13.46 3.35
C GLU A 148 -8.24 13.81 4.85
N GLY A 149 -7.55 12.96 5.61
CA GLY A 149 -7.19 13.23 7.00
C GLY A 149 -6.34 14.51 7.14
N LEU A 150 -5.44 14.75 6.19
CA LEU A 150 -4.61 15.97 6.10
C LEU A 150 -5.30 17.16 5.41
N LYS A 151 -6.62 17.12 5.21
CA LYS A 151 -7.44 18.19 4.59
C LYS A 151 -7.20 18.42 3.10
N PHE A 152 -6.80 17.38 2.39
CA PHE A 152 -6.85 17.31 0.94
C PHE A 152 -8.13 16.62 0.49
N GLN A 153 -8.43 16.71 -0.79
CA GLN A 153 -9.43 15.91 -1.48
C GLN A 153 -8.74 15.10 -2.58
N VAL A 154 -9.33 13.97 -2.96
CA VAL A 154 -8.68 12.96 -3.79
C VAL A 154 -9.59 12.45 -4.89
N THR A 155 -9.05 12.44 -6.11
CA THR A 155 -9.66 11.76 -7.27
C THR A 155 -8.76 10.65 -7.79
N TRP A 156 -9.39 9.75 -8.54
CA TRP A 156 -8.74 8.69 -9.29
C TRP A 156 -9.04 8.90 -10.78
N ASP A 157 -8.01 8.96 -11.59
CA ASP A 157 -8.12 9.00 -13.05
C ASP A 157 -7.79 7.62 -13.62
N GLU A 158 -8.82 6.92 -14.08
CA GLU A 158 -8.72 5.57 -14.62
C GLU A 158 -7.88 5.51 -15.91
N ALA A 159 -7.99 6.51 -16.78
CA ALA A 159 -7.32 6.50 -18.08
C ALA A 159 -5.79 6.59 -17.94
N THR A 160 -5.33 7.33 -16.95
CA THR A 160 -3.91 7.54 -16.66
C THR A 160 -3.41 6.68 -15.50
N GLN A 161 -4.31 5.99 -14.78
CA GLN A 161 -4.03 5.23 -13.56
C GLN A 161 -3.33 6.10 -12.51
N THR A 162 -3.89 7.31 -12.26
CA THR A 162 -3.31 8.27 -11.32
C THR A 162 -4.22 8.61 -10.15
N VAL A 163 -3.60 8.77 -8.97
CA VAL A 163 -4.21 9.39 -7.81
C VAL A 163 -3.80 10.85 -7.80
N VAL A 164 -4.78 11.74 -7.71
CA VAL A 164 -4.58 13.19 -7.65
C VAL A 164 -5.09 13.69 -6.30
N CYS A 165 -4.24 14.35 -5.54
CA CYS A 165 -4.58 14.99 -4.27
C CYS A 165 -4.38 16.50 -4.36
N TRP A 166 -5.29 17.29 -3.82
CA TRP A 166 -5.17 18.76 -3.76
C TRP A 166 -5.91 19.31 -2.52
N PRO A 167 -5.64 20.53 -2.04
CA PRO A 167 -6.30 21.06 -0.85
C PRO A 167 -7.83 21.02 -0.95
N ALA A 168 -8.50 20.62 0.12
CA ALA A 168 -9.96 20.60 0.15
C ALA A 168 -10.53 22.03 0.01
N GLY A 169 -11.59 22.17 -0.78
CA GLY A 169 -12.24 23.46 -1.02
C GLY A 169 -11.58 24.33 -2.09
N THR A 170 -10.55 23.83 -2.78
CA THR A 170 -9.98 24.48 -3.98
C THR A 170 -10.39 23.75 -5.27
N PRO A 171 -10.38 24.43 -6.43
CA PRO A 171 -10.67 23.79 -7.72
C PRO A 171 -9.70 22.65 -8.00
N GLU A 172 -10.20 21.60 -8.66
CA GLU A 172 -9.38 20.49 -9.13
C GLU A 172 -8.31 21.00 -10.11
N PRO A 173 -7.02 20.65 -9.91
CA PRO A 173 -5.94 21.11 -10.77
C PRO A 173 -5.93 20.37 -12.12
N ASP A 174 -5.57 21.07 -13.20
CA ASP A 174 -5.21 20.42 -14.48
C ASP A 174 -3.85 19.73 -14.32
N VAL A 175 -3.88 18.40 -14.10
CA VAL A 175 -2.69 17.58 -13.90
C VAL A 175 -2.10 16.99 -15.17
N ARG A 176 -2.56 17.39 -16.37
CA ARG A 176 -2.12 16.78 -17.63
C ARG A 176 -0.60 16.80 -17.82
N VAL A 177 0.07 17.88 -17.39
CA VAL A 177 1.54 17.97 -17.45
C VAL A 177 2.21 16.89 -16.58
N ALA A 178 1.72 16.73 -15.35
CA ALA A 178 2.23 15.72 -14.42
C ALA A 178 1.95 14.29 -14.91
N ALA A 179 0.70 14.02 -15.32
CA ALA A 179 0.28 12.72 -15.84
C ALA A 179 1.08 12.31 -17.09
N ASN A 180 1.26 13.24 -18.03
CA ASN A 180 2.09 13.01 -19.21
C ASN A 180 3.53 12.70 -18.80
N TRP A 181 4.16 13.50 -17.94
CA TRP A 181 5.53 13.24 -17.51
C TRP A 181 5.70 11.88 -16.82
N LEU A 182 4.75 11.50 -15.96
CA LEU A 182 4.73 10.18 -15.30
C LEU A 182 4.56 9.03 -16.31
N SER A 183 3.83 9.23 -17.40
CA SER A 183 3.68 8.21 -18.45
C SER A 183 4.96 7.89 -19.22
N TRP A 184 5.94 8.81 -19.21
CA TRP A 184 7.26 8.57 -19.81
C TRP A 184 8.24 7.89 -18.86
N GLN A 185 7.88 7.72 -17.58
CA GLN A 185 8.71 7.01 -16.61
C GLN A 185 8.57 5.50 -16.78
N LYS A 186 9.64 4.78 -16.49
CA LYS A 186 9.61 3.32 -16.50
C LYS A 186 8.64 2.82 -15.43
N GLU A 187 7.68 2.01 -15.86
CA GLU A 187 6.84 1.25 -14.95
C GLU A 187 7.65 0.09 -14.35
N GLU A 188 7.56 -0.05 -13.04
CA GLU A 188 8.19 -1.09 -12.26
C GLU A 188 7.08 -1.96 -11.67
N ALA A 189 7.17 -3.27 -11.92
CA ALA A 189 6.29 -4.22 -11.26
C ALA A 189 6.51 -4.11 -9.75
N VAL A 190 5.46 -3.74 -9.01
CA VAL A 190 5.50 -3.79 -7.55
C VAL A 190 5.42 -5.26 -7.16
N THR A 191 6.57 -5.84 -6.89
CA THR A 191 6.70 -7.21 -6.40
C THR A 191 6.95 -7.20 -4.91
N GLY A 192 6.41 -8.19 -4.21
CA GLY A 192 6.57 -8.30 -2.78
C GLY A 192 5.39 -8.96 -2.11
N THR A 193 5.55 -9.21 -0.82
CA THR A 193 4.51 -9.75 0.03
C THR A 193 4.30 -8.87 1.25
N SER A 194 3.06 -8.83 1.71
CA SER A 194 2.70 -8.37 3.03
C SER A 194 2.37 -9.56 3.92
N THR A 195 2.36 -9.35 5.23
CA THR A 195 1.95 -10.40 6.18
C THR A 195 0.58 -10.07 6.78
N LEU A 196 -0.35 -11.02 6.69
CA LEU A 196 -1.64 -11.01 7.38
C LEU A 196 -1.73 -12.31 8.18
N ASN A 197 -1.74 -12.27 9.52
CA ASN A 197 -1.91 -13.48 10.35
C ASN A 197 -1.02 -14.67 9.94
N ASN A 198 0.24 -14.37 9.61
CA ASN A 198 1.27 -15.28 9.07
C ASN A 198 1.10 -15.70 7.60
N TYR A 199 0.02 -15.32 6.92
CA TYR A 199 -0.14 -15.47 5.48
C TYR A 199 0.68 -14.40 4.75
N GLN A 200 1.50 -14.81 3.80
CA GLN A 200 2.17 -13.95 2.83
C GLN A 200 1.20 -13.64 1.70
N ILE A 201 0.83 -12.35 1.59
CA ILE A 201 -0.12 -11.84 0.61
C ILE A 201 0.64 -11.03 -0.45
N PRO A 202 0.61 -11.43 -1.74
CA PRO A 202 1.22 -10.64 -2.81
C PRO A 202 0.62 -9.24 -2.89
N ILE A 203 1.48 -8.23 -3.05
CA ILE A 203 1.12 -6.80 -2.95
C ILE A 203 0.38 -6.26 -4.19
N ASN A 204 0.15 -7.10 -5.18
CA ASN A 204 -0.61 -6.83 -6.40
C ASN A 204 -1.64 -7.93 -6.68
N THR A 205 -2.04 -8.69 -5.65
CA THR A 205 -3.01 -9.77 -5.83
C THR A 205 -4.32 -9.25 -6.37
N SER A 206 -4.92 -10.03 -7.26
CA SER A 206 -6.25 -9.79 -7.80
C SER A 206 -7.38 -10.10 -6.81
N LEU A 207 -7.04 -10.79 -5.71
CA LEU A 207 -7.93 -11.18 -4.64
C LEU A 207 -8.20 -10.00 -3.72
N ARG A 208 -9.46 -9.88 -3.31
CA ARG A 208 -9.76 -9.04 -2.15
C ARG A 208 -9.54 -9.88 -0.90
N ILE A 209 -8.71 -9.38 0.01
CA ILE A 209 -8.35 -10.06 1.25
C ILE A 209 -8.47 -9.06 2.39
N ASP A 210 -9.21 -9.41 3.42
CA ASP A 210 -9.45 -8.53 4.57
C ASP A 210 -9.03 -9.20 5.88
N TRP A 211 -8.65 -8.37 6.83
CA TRP A 211 -8.29 -8.76 8.18
C TRP A 211 -9.53 -9.33 8.85
N GLY A 212 -9.55 -10.64 9.04
CA GLY A 212 -10.60 -11.30 9.84
C GLY A 212 -10.62 -10.87 11.31
N ILE A 213 -9.69 -10.01 11.73
CA ILE A 213 -9.42 -9.71 13.14
C ILE A 213 -9.89 -8.31 13.51
N LYS A 214 -10.87 -8.28 14.42
CA LYS A 214 -10.85 -7.27 15.49
C LYS A 214 -9.95 -7.83 16.60
N PRO A 215 -9.13 -7.03 17.29
CA PRO A 215 -8.52 -7.48 18.55
C PRO A 215 -9.59 -8.11 19.44
N ASN A 216 -9.37 -9.36 19.89
CA ASN A 216 -10.34 -10.18 20.63
C ASN A 216 -11.57 -10.67 19.84
N ASP A 217 -11.47 -10.91 18.53
CA ASP A 217 -12.56 -11.55 17.78
C ASP A 217 -12.90 -12.94 18.38
N PRO A 218 -14.09 -13.11 18.99
CA PRO A 218 -14.48 -14.39 19.57
C PRO A 218 -14.69 -15.47 18.50
N ASN A 219 -14.79 -15.07 17.23
CA ASN A 219 -15.00 -16.00 16.13
C ASN A 219 -13.70 -16.64 15.64
N HIS A 220 -12.52 -16.22 16.14
CA HIS A 220 -11.23 -16.80 15.76
C HIS A 220 -10.96 -16.73 14.24
N CYS A 221 -11.48 -15.70 13.55
CA CYS A 221 -11.31 -15.55 12.11
C CYS A 221 -9.89 -15.08 11.77
N GLU A 222 -9.19 -15.83 10.92
CA GLU A 222 -7.86 -15.48 10.45
C GLU A 222 -7.90 -14.66 9.15
N MET A 223 -8.84 -14.97 8.25
CA MET A 223 -8.84 -14.36 6.92
C MET A 223 -10.22 -14.44 6.27
N TYR A 224 -10.62 -13.34 5.64
CA TYR A 224 -11.65 -13.34 4.59
C TYR A 224 -10.97 -13.14 3.24
N LEU A 225 -11.27 -14.03 2.30
CA LEU A 225 -10.77 -14.00 0.93
C LEU A 225 -11.97 -14.01 -0.02
N TRP A 226 -11.97 -13.07 -0.96
CA TRP A 226 -12.97 -12.92 -2.00
C TRP A 226 -12.32 -13.20 -3.35
N LEU A 227 -12.71 -14.32 -3.95
CA LEU A 227 -12.22 -14.78 -5.25
C LEU A 227 -13.21 -14.37 -6.33
N ASP A 228 -12.78 -13.53 -7.26
CA ASP A 228 -13.58 -13.12 -8.42
C ASP A 228 -13.45 -14.14 -9.56
N ILE A 229 -14.57 -14.73 -9.97
CA ILE A 229 -14.61 -15.76 -11.03
C ILE A 229 -14.25 -15.19 -12.40
N THR A 230 -14.29 -13.88 -12.59
CA THR A 230 -13.99 -13.25 -13.89
C THR A 230 -12.51 -12.90 -14.05
N LYS A 231 -11.66 -13.13 -13.04
CA LYS A 231 -10.23 -12.79 -13.08
C LYS A 231 -9.36 -14.04 -13.26
N GLU A 232 -8.69 -14.15 -14.41
CA GLU A 232 -7.98 -15.37 -14.85
C GLU A 232 -6.79 -15.81 -13.96
N GLY A 233 -6.31 -14.97 -13.04
CA GLY A 233 -5.23 -15.30 -12.08
C GLY A 233 -5.67 -15.58 -10.64
N SER A 234 -6.92 -15.28 -10.28
CA SER A 234 -7.38 -15.29 -8.87
C SER A 234 -7.35 -16.70 -8.26
N TRP A 235 -7.58 -17.74 -9.06
CA TRP A 235 -7.61 -19.13 -8.62
C TRP A 235 -6.27 -19.64 -8.10
N ASN A 236 -5.18 -19.41 -8.85
CA ASN A 236 -3.85 -19.87 -8.46
C ASN A 236 -3.33 -19.08 -7.25
N GLU A 237 -3.61 -17.77 -7.20
CA GLU A 237 -3.29 -16.94 -6.05
C GLU A 237 -4.02 -17.44 -4.79
N ALA A 238 -5.31 -17.75 -4.90
CA ALA A 238 -6.09 -18.21 -3.76
C ALA A 238 -5.58 -19.55 -3.25
N GLU A 239 -5.34 -20.50 -4.15
CA GLU A 239 -4.79 -21.82 -3.79
C GLU A 239 -3.42 -21.69 -3.09
N ALA A 240 -2.54 -20.83 -3.61
CA ALA A 240 -1.23 -20.58 -3.01
C ALA A 240 -1.33 -19.94 -1.62
N ILE A 241 -2.26 -19.00 -1.41
CA ILE A 241 -2.46 -18.35 -0.10
C ILE A 241 -3.09 -19.32 0.89
N LEU A 242 -4.13 -20.06 0.49
CA LEU A 242 -4.83 -21.01 1.35
C LEU A 242 -3.93 -22.15 1.81
N SER A 243 -3.02 -22.61 0.94
CA SER A 243 -2.03 -23.66 1.25
C SER A 243 -1.00 -23.26 2.30
N GLN A 244 -0.89 -21.98 2.67
CA GLN A 244 -0.03 -21.54 3.77
C GLN A 244 -0.65 -21.86 5.15
N GLY A 245 -1.98 -22.00 5.21
CA GLY A 245 -2.73 -22.13 6.46
C GLY A 245 -3.55 -23.42 6.62
N LEU A 246 -3.92 -24.08 5.52
CA LEU A 246 -4.73 -25.30 5.51
C LEU A 246 -3.92 -26.50 4.99
N ASP A 247 -4.33 -27.72 5.34
CA ASP A 247 -3.74 -28.92 4.73
C ASP A 247 -4.15 -29.11 3.26
N ASN A 248 -3.33 -29.85 2.52
CA ASN A 248 -3.49 -30.04 1.08
C ASN A 248 -4.83 -30.66 0.68
N GLN A 249 -5.35 -31.62 1.47
CA GLN A 249 -6.63 -32.26 1.16
C GLN A 249 -7.76 -31.24 1.29
N THR A 250 -7.75 -30.46 2.36
CA THR A 250 -8.73 -29.40 2.60
C THR A 250 -8.70 -28.36 1.48
N VAL A 251 -7.52 -27.87 1.09
CA VAL A 251 -7.37 -26.91 -0.02
C VAL A 251 -7.92 -27.50 -1.33
N SER A 252 -7.54 -28.73 -1.66
CA SER A 252 -8.04 -29.39 -2.89
C SER A 252 -9.57 -29.45 -2.90
N GLU A 253 -10.18 -29.98 -1.84
CA GLU A 253 -11.63 -30.18 -1.78
C GLU A 253 -12.41 -28.85 -1.79
N LEU A 254 -11.90 -27.83 -1.10
CA LEU A 254 -12.55 -26.52 -1.04
C LEU A 254 -12.45 -25.79 -2.38
N MET A 255 -11.30 -25.88 -3.06
CA MET A 255 -11.09 -25.23 -4.35
C MET A 255 -11.87 -25.95 -5.46
N ASP A 256 -11.99 -27.27 -5.40
CA ASP A 256 -12.87 -28.04 -6.29
C ASP A 256 -14.33 -27.65 -6.13
N TYR A 257 -14.78 -27.39 -4.90
CA TYR A 257 -16.11 -26.87 -4.65
C TYR A 257 -16.29 -25.44 -5.17
N ALA A 258 -15.32 -24.56 -4.93
CA ALA A 258 -15.35 -23.19 -5.43
C ALA A 258 -15.45 -23.13 -6.96
N ARG A 259 -14.70 -23.98 -7.67
CA ARG A 259 -14.70 -24.07 -9.15
C ARG A 259 -16.02 -24.54 -9.74
N GLN A 260 -16.98 -25.02 -8.94
CA GLN A 260 -18.34 -25.32 -9.41
C GLN A 260 -19.11 -24.05 -9.80
N LYS A 261 -18.71 -22.87 -9.30
CA LYS A 261 -19.26 -21.59 -9.76
C LYS A 261 -18.48 -21.08 -10.97
N THR A 262 -19.04 -21.33 -12.14
CA THR A 262 -18.55 -20.86 -13.43
C THR A 262 -19.33 -19.65 -13.95
N ASP A 263 -20.49 -19.34 -13.36
CA ASP A 263 -21.36 -18.25 -13.80
C ASP A 263 -22.05 -17.54 -12.62
N ILE A 264 -22.43 -16.28 -12.82
CA ILE A 264 -23.12 -15.47 -11.79
C ILE A 264 -24.47 -16.07 -11.39
N ASN A 265 -25.14 -16.82 -12.26
CA ASN A 265 -26.44 -17.45 -11.98
C ASN A 265 -26.33 -18.73 -11.13
N GLN A 266 -25.14 -19.12 -10.71
CA GLN A 266 -24.92 -20.28 -9.85
C GLN A 266 -24.70 -19.84 -8.41
N LYS A 267 -25.44 -20.46 -7.48
CA LYS A 267 -25.22 -20.35 -6.03
C LYS A 267 -24.28 -21.47 -5.58
N LEU A 268 -23.32 -21.13 -4.72
CA LEU A 268 -22.62 -22.09 -3.87
C LEU A 268 -23.18 -21.98 -2.45
N PRO A 269 -24.04 -22.93 -2.00
CA PRO A 269 -24.41 -23.05 -0.61
C PRO A 269 -23.18 -23.00 0.33
N GLY A 270 -23.38 -22.54 1.56
CA GLY A 270 -22.29 -22.51 2.53
C GLY A 270 -21.81 -23.92 2.84
N ARG A 271 -20.57 -24.23 2.47
CA ARG A 271 -19.94 -25.51 2.81
C ARG A 271 -18.71 -25.27 3.67
N TYR A 272 -18.44 -26.19 4.59
CA TYR A 272 -17.37 -26.09 5.58
C TYR A 272 -16.42 -27.27 5.49
N TRP A 273 -15.15 -27.02 5.84
CA TRP A 273 -14.12 -28.04 5.98
C TRP A 273 -13.33 -27.82 7.25
N ASN A 274 -12.94 -28.91 7.91
CA ASN A 274 -11.98 -28.89 9.00
C ASN A 274 -10.67 -29.46 8.50
N SER A 275 -9.61 -28.67 8.63
CA SER A 275 -8.25 -29.04 8.31
C SER A 275 -7.64 -29.84 9.46
N SER A 276 -6.82 -30.83 9.12
CA SER A 276 -6.09 -31.72 10.03
C SER A 276 -5.18 -30.97 11.01
N ASN A 277 -4.79 -29.74 10.68
CA ASN A 277 -4.02 -28.85 11.54
C ASN A 277 -4.88 -28.07 12.57
N GLY A 278 -6.18 -28.38 12.68
CA GLY A 278 -7.09 -27.77 13.65
C GLY A 278 -7.74 -26.47 13.18
N LYS A 279 -7.45 -26.00 11.96
CA LYS A 279 -8.16 -24.86 11.36
C LYS A 279 -9.43 -25.30 10.65
N SER A 280 -10.28 -24.35 10.30
CA SER A 280 -11.46 -24.61 9.48
C SER A 280 -11.65 -23.54 8.42
N SER A 281 -12.43 -23.90 7.40
CA SER A 281 -12.75 -23.00 6.30
C SER A 281 -14.20 -23.12 5.87
N ARG A 282 -14.71 -22.08 5.21
CA ARG A 282 -16.03 -22.07 4.59
C ARG A 282 -15.96 -21.43 3.21
N VAL A 283 -16.67 -22.01 2.25
CA VAL A 283 -16.84 -21.47 0.90
C VAL A 283 -18.32 -21.22 0.66
N SER A 284 -18.66 -20.05 0.09
CA SER A 284 -20.03 -19.75 -0.34
C SER A 284 -20.06 -18.64 -1.38
N SER A 285 -21.11 -18.60 -2.19
CA SER A 285 -21.38 -17.51 -3.14
C SER A 285 -22.87 -17.48 -3.46
N ASN A 286 -23.48 -16.29 -3.54
CA ASN A 286 -24.90 -16.18 -3.87
C ASN A 286 -25.14 -16.13 -5.38
N PHE A 287 -26.41 -16.26 -5.74
CA PHE A 287 -26.88 -15.93 -7.09
C PHE A 287 -26.67 -14.44 -7.36
N GLY A 288 -26.14 -14.11 -8.53
CA GLY A 288 -25.82 -12.75 -8.96
C GLY A 288 -24.41 -12.28 -8.58
N ASP A 289 -23.74 -12.94 -7.63
CA ASP A 289 -22.38 -12.57 -7.24
C ASP A 289 -21.38 -13.06 -8.30
N THR A 290 -20.40 -12.24 -8.65
CA THR A 290 -19.17 -12.67 -9.35
C THR A 290 -18.13 -13.23 -8.39
N VAL A 291 -18.36 -13.10 -7.08
CA VAL A 291 -17.37 -13.37 -6.05
C VAL A 291 -17.73 -14.59 -5.22
N ILE A 292 -16.71 -15.42 -4.95
CA ILE A 292 -16.76 -16.52 -3.99
C ILE A 292 -16.11 -16.05 -2.69
N ASN A 293 -16.85 -16.19 -1.59
CA ASN A 293 -16.37 -15.89 -0.25
C ASN A 293 -15.72 -17.14 0.33
N ILE A 294 -14.47 -17.01 0.77
CA ILE A 294 -13.72 -18.02 1.49
C ILE A 294 -13.33 -17.44 2.85
N THR A 295 -13.75 -18.07 3.94
CA THR A 295 -13.42 -17.65 5.31
C THR A 295 -12.57 -18.72 5.97
N ILE A 296 -11.52 -18.30 6.69
CA ILE A 296 -10.60 -19.17 7.43
C ILE A 296 -10.66 -18.83 8.92
N TRP A 297 -10.76 -19.86 9.76
CA TRP A 297 -10.71 -19.74 11.21
C TRP A 297 -9.58 -20.57 11.80
N SER A 298 -9.00 -20.09 12.90
CA SER A 298 -7.90 -20.77 13.60
C SER A 298 -8.35 -21.95 14.47
N VAL A 299 -9.66 -22.18 14.56
CA VAL A 299 -10.29 -23.27 15.32
C VAL A 299 -11.26 -24.06 14.44
N PRO A 300 -11.58 -25.32 14.78
CA PRO A 300 -12.60 -26.09 14.07
C PRO A 300 -13.99 -25.48 14.26
N GLN A 301 -14.81 -25.42 13.20
CA GLN A 301 -16.23 -25.05 13.36
C GLN A 301 -17.06 -26.28 13.81
N PRO A 302 -18.05 -26.09 14.70
CA PRO A 302 -18.86 -27.19 15.20
C PRO A 302 -19.65 -27.88 14.09
N ALA A 303 -19.78 -29.20 14.18
CA ALA A 303 -20.40 -30.06 13.17
C ALA A 303 -21.83 -29.62 12.74
N ASN A 304 -22.55 -28.95 13.64
CA ASN A 304 -23.92 -28.47 13.43
C ASN A 304 -24.00 -27.33 12.38
N ILE A 305 -22.89 -26.63 12.15
CA ILE A 305 -22.76 -25.59 11.12
C ILE A 305 -22.36 -26.22 9.77
N ILE A 306 -21.65 -27.34 9.81
CA ILE A 306 -21.15 -28.08 8.64
C ILE A 306 -22.28 -28.83 7.91
N SER A 307 -23.37 -29.16 8.60
CA SER A 307 -24.53 -29.89 8.07
C SER A 307 -25.70 -29.00 7.60
N GLY A 308 -25.57 -27.68 7.67
CA GLY A 308 -26.65 -26.73 7.34
C GLY A 308 -26.68 -26.34 5.86
N ASN A 309 -27.54 -27.03 5.08
CA ASN A 309 -28.03 -26.60 3.77
C ASN A 309 -28.89 -25.32 3.85
#